data_AF-A0A1V4WRJ9-F1
#
_entry.id   AF-A0A1V4WRJ9-F1
#
_cell.length_a   1.000
_cell.length_b   1.000
_cell.length_c   1.000
_cell.angle_alpha   90.00
_cell.angle_beta   90.00
_cell.angle_gamma   90.00
#
_symmetry.space_group_name_H-M   'P 1'
#
loop_
_entity.id
_entity.type
_entity.pdbx_description
1 polymer ?
#
loop_
_entity_poly.entity_id
_entity_poly.type
_entity_poly.pdbx_seq_one_letter_code
_entity_poly.pdbx_strand_id
1 'polypeptide(L)'
;MLRLVAIVFCFVFAFGCDNTDVLTATDAGIDAVKAVTLSDEDVLAIASKSTDLLDGKNRLAPPDNEYLIRLNRIISQKFHDGGIAFNYGVYISPEVNAFAMANGSIRIYSGLMDMLSDGELRFVIGHEMGHVMKKHIRKRIQLAYAASAVRKGIASQDSAAGEIARSVIGGLAESLINAQFSQLEEKEADDYGLSFLKKKNFEPNDAVSALKKLAGLGKGHSFLSSHPEPDKRAERLQAQLEGRALSIEENKQGILSRLNAFISNNATFIKDKLFR
;
A
#
# COMPACT_ATOMS: atom_id res chain seq x y z
N MET A 1 18.99 -46.36 -0.27
CA MET A 1 17.76 -46.58 -1.04
C MET A 1 16.82 -45.41 -0.74
N LEU A 2 16.93 -44.27 -1.44
CA LEU A 2 16.36 -43.94 -2.75
C LEU A 2 14.81 -43.75 -2.72
N ARG A 3 14.40 -42.47 -2.64
CA ARG A 3 13.27 -41.75 -3.27
C ARG A 3 11.90 -42.45 -3.48
N LEU A 4 10.83 -41.75 -3.06
CA LEU A 4 9.57 -41.40 -3.79
C LEU A 4 8.65 -40.73 -2.74
N VAL A 5 8.23 -39.45 -2.73
CA VAL A 5 7.69 -38.52 -3.74
C VAL A 5 6.44 -39.06 -4.45
N ALA A 6 5.37 -38.25 -4.37
CA ALA A 6 4.03 -38.40 -4.97
C ALA A 6 3.16 -39.47 -4.26
N ILE A 7 1.91 -39.25 -3.89
CA ILE A 7 0.77 -38.70 -4.64
C ILE A 7 -0.34 -38.37 -3.60
N VAL A 8 -0.72 -37.10 -3.35
CA VAL A 8 -2.11 -36.72 -2.93
C VAL A 8 -2.40 -35.23 -3.24
N PHE A 9 -2.08 -34.75 -4.45
CA PHE A 9 -2.58 -33.44 -4.92
C PHE A 9 -2.90 -33.48 -6.41
N CYS A 10 -3.66 -34.51 -6.83
CA CYS A 10 -4.08 -34.68 -8.23
C CYS A 10 -5.52 -35.18 -8.36
N PHE A 11 -6.44 -34.72 -7.51
CA PHE A 11 -7.86 -35.08 -7.62
C PHE A 11 -8.76 -33.85 -7.60
N VAL A 12 -8.65 -33.00 -8.63
CA VAL A 12 -9.79 -32.39 -9.38
C VAL A 12 -9.24 -31.92 -10.74
N PHE A 13 -8.99 -32.82 -11.70
CA PHE A 13 -8.75 -32.44 -13.11
C PHE A 13 -9.11 -33.57 -14.09
N ALA A 14 -10.25 -34.24 -13.85
CA ALA A 14 -10.72 -35.30 -14.74
C ALA A 14 -12.24 -35.36 -14.85
N PHE A 15 -12.89 -34.21 -15.09
CA PHE A 15 -14.15 -34.19 -15.81
C PHE A 15 -13.94 -33.30 -17.03
N GLY A 16 -14.09 -33.89 -18.22
CA GLY A 16 -13.80 -33.22 -19.49
C GLY A 16 -14.62 -31.95 -19.66
N CYS A 17 -13.97 -30.91 -20.16
CA CYS A 17 -14.64 -29.68 -20.61
C CYS A 17 -14.21 -29.44 -22.06
N ASP A 18 -15.10 -29.76 -23.02
CA ASP A 18 -14.95 -29.46 -24.45
C ASP A 18 -14.94 -27.95 -24.76
N ASN A 19 -14.96 -27.08 -23.74
CA ASN A 19 -15.15 -25.64 -23.87
C ASN A 19 -14.21 -24.79 -22.99
N THR A 20 -13.13 -25.36 -22.45
CA THR A 20 -12.15 -24.61 -21.63
C THR A 20 -11.19 -23.81 -22.51
N ASP A 21 -11.09 -22.51 -22.27
CA ASP A 21 -10.03 -21.68 -22.85
C ASP A 21 -8.70 -21.94 -22.12
N VAL A 22 -7.88 -22.81 -22.71
CA VAL A 22 -6.57 -23.22 -22.18
C VAL A 22 -5.60 -22.03 -22.05
N LEU A 23 -5.69 -21.02 -22.91
CA LEU A 23 -4.82 -19.84 -22.83
C LEU A 23 -5.20 -19.00 -21.61
N THR A 24 -6.49 -18.73 -21.43
CA THR A 24 -6.99 -17.98 -20.27
C THR A 24 -6.74 -18.75 -18.95
N ALA A 25 -6.87 -20.07 -18.96
CA ALA A 25 -6.52 -20.92 -17.82
C ALA A 25 -5.01 -20.89 -17.50
N THR A 26 -4.16 -20.88 -18.52
CA THR A 26 -2.70 -20.76 -18.35
C THR A 26 -2.32 -19.41 -17.76
N ASP A 27 -2.91 -18.33 -18.26
CA ASP A 27 -2.70 -16.98 -17.72
C ASP A 27 -3.17 -16.86 -16.27
N ALA A 28 -4.27 -17.53 -15.90
CA ALA A 28 -4.72 -17.61 -14.52
C ALA A 28 -3.68 -18.29 -13.62
N GLY A 29 -3.07 -19.38 -14.10
CA GLY A 29 -1.98 -20.07 -13.40
C GLY A 29 -0.74 -19.19 -13.22
N ILE A 30 -0.33 -18.46 -14.27
CA ILE A 30 0.80 -17.53 -14.21
C ILE A 30 0.54 -16.40 -13.20
N ASP A 31 -0.66 -15.81 -13.23
CA ASP A 31 -1.04 -14.74 -12.28
C ASP A 31 -1.04 -15.26 -10.82
N ALA A 32 -1.51 -16.49 -10.59
CA ALA A 32 -1.50 -17.11 -9.26
C ALA A 32 -0.07 -17.34 -8.74
N VAL A 33 0.84 -17.80 -9.60
CA VAL A 33 2.26 -17.94 -9.26
C VAL A 33 2.86 -16.57 -8.93
N LYS A 34 2.64 -15.55 -9.78
CA LYS A 34 3.13 -14.19 -9.52
C LYS A 34 2.62 -13.63 -8.19
N ALA A 35 1.36 -13.85 -7.83
CA ALA A 35 0.80 -13.37 -6.57
C ALA A 35 1.62 -13.79 -5.32
N VAL A 36 2.34 -14.92 -5.39
CA VAL A 36 3.16 -15.42 -4.27
C VAL A 36 4.66 -15.34 -4.52
N THR A 37 5.12 -15.26 -5.78
CA THR A 37 6.56 -15.29 -6.14
C THR A 37 7.11 -13.95 -6.62
N LEU A 38 6.38 -12.83 -6.51
CA LEU A 38 6.83 -11.51 -6.96
C LEU A 38 8.21 -11.15 -6.37
N SER A 39 9.17 -10.90 -7.27
CA SER A 39 10.48 -10.37 -6.90
C SER A 39 10.42 -8.86 -6.65
N ASP A 40 11.47 -8.32 -6.02
CA ASP A 40 11.61 -6.86 -5.85
C ASP A 40 11.74 -6.15 -7.21
N GLU A 41 12.39 -6.77 -8.19
CA GLU A 41 12.51 -6.28 -9.56
C GLU A 41 11.15 -6.21 -10.27
N ASP A 42 10.32 -7.26 -10.16
CA ASP A 42 8.98 -7.27 -10.74
C ASP A 42 8.11 -6.15 -10.17
N VAL A 43 8.15 -5.96 -8.85
CA VAL A 43 7.39 -4.92 -8.16
C VAL A 43 7.80 -3.53 -8.66
N LEU A 44 9.10 -3.28 -8.82
CA LEU A 44 9.61 -2.01 -9.33
C LEU A 44 9.24 -1.81 -10.81
N ALA A 45 9.36 -2.84 -11.64
CA ALA A 45 8.99 -2.78 -13.05
C ALA A 45 7.50 -2.47 -13.24
N ILE A 46 6.63 -3.12 -12.46
CA ILE A 46 5.18 -2.86 -12.46
C ILE A 46 4.89 -1.44 -11.98
N ALA A 47 5.52 -1.00 -10.89
CA ALA A 47 5.34 0.34 -10.35
C ALA A 47 5.75 1.43 -11.35
N SER A 48 6.90 1.28 -12.01
CA SER A 48 7.38 2.23 -13.02
C SER A 48 6.43 2.26 -14.22
N LYS A 49 6.07 1.11 -14.78
CA LYS A 49 5.14 1.05 -15.91
C LYS A 49 3.75 1.59 -15.57
N SER A 50 3.27 1.36 -14.34
CA SER A 50 2.00 1.90 -13.86
C SER A 50 2.08 3.42 -13.69
N THR A 51 3.20 3.93 -13.19
CA THR A 51 3.45 5.37 -13.09
C THR A 51 3.43 6.02 -14.48
N ASP A 52 4.19 5.49 -15.44
CA ASP A 52 4.27 6.03 -16.80
C ASP A 52 2.89 6.04 -17.48
N LEU A 53 2.10 4.98 -17.29
CA LEU A 53 0.76 4.89 -17.82
C LEU A 53 -0.18 5.93 -17.21
N LEU A 54 -0.12 6.13 -15.89
CA LEU A 54 -0.94 7.13 -15.21
C LEU A 54 -0.50 8.55 -15.54
N ASP A 55 0.81 8.81 -15.63
CA ASP A 55 1.37 10.09 -16.04
C ASP A 55 1.00 10.43 -17.49
N GLY A 56 0.87 9.43 -18.38
CA GLY A 56 0.38 9.62 -19.74
C GLY A 56 -1.14 9.84 -19.86
N LYS A 57 -1.93 9.35 -18.89
CA LYS A 57 -3.38 9.53 -18.84
C LYS A 57 -3.82 10.82 -18.14
N ASN A 58 -3.00 11.33 -17.22
CA ASN A 58 -3.33 12.50 -16.41
C ASN A 58 -2.51 13.72 -16.85
N ARG A 59 -3.05 14.93 -16.64
CA ARG A 59 -2.33 16.17 -16.93
C ARG A 59 -1.34 16.48 -15.80
N LEU A 60 -0.07 16.19 -16.01
CA LEU A 60 1.01 16.62 -15.12
C LEU A 60 1.16 18.15 -15.14
N ALA A 61 1.36 18.73 -13.95
CA ALA A 61 1.67 20.14 -13.79
C ALA A 61 3.04 20.46 -14.42
N PRO A 62 3.14 21.47 -15.32
CA PRO A 62 4.43 21.90 -15.87
C PRO A 62 5.30 22.59 -14.80
N PRO A 63 6.62 22.75 -15.03
CA PRO A 63 7.56 23.31 -14.04
C PRO A 63 7.22 24.71 -13.49
N ASP A 64 6.51 25.52 -14.28
CA ASP A 64 6.08 26.89 -13.94
C ASP A 64 4.70 26.95 -13.27
N ASN A 65 4.03 25.81 -13.11
CA ASN A 65 2.72 25.75 -12.48
C ASN A 65 2.80 25.96 -10.96
N GLU A 66 1.87 26.74 -10.42
CA GLU A 66 1.84 27.12 -9.00
C GLU A 66 1.78 25.93 -8.04
N TYR A 67 1.10 24.83 -8.41
CA TYR A 67 1.01 23.64 -7.56
C TYR A 67 2.34 22.90 -7.50
N LEU A 68 3.03 22.76 -8.63
CA LEU A 68 4.34 22.12 -8.63
C LEU A 68 5.39 22.98 -7.91
N ILE A 69 5.35 24.31 -8.08
CA ILE A 69 6.18 25.25 -7.33
C ILE A 69 5.92 25.12 -5.83
N ARG A 70 4.65 25.10 -5.42
CA ARG A 70 4.24 24.90 -4.03
C ARG A 70 4.75 23.58 -3.49
N LEU A 71 4.59 22.48 -4.23
CA LEU A 71 5.06 21.16 -3.84
C LEU A 71 6.57 21.17 -3.60
N ASN A 72 7.35 21.71 -4.54
CA ASN A 72 8.81 21.81 -4.44
C ASN A 72 9.28 22.68 -3.26
N ARG A 73 8.46 23.64 -2.82
CA ARG A 73 8.74 24.44 -1.63
C ARG A 73 8.51 23.65 -0.33
N ILE A 74 7.49 22.81 -0.27
CA ILE A 74 7.11 22.12 0.98
C ILE A 74 7.86 20.81 1.19
N ILE A 75 8.30 20.15 0.12
CA ILE A 75 9.08 18.91 0.15
C ILE A 75 10.29 18.99 -0.78
N SER A 76 11.44 18.49 -0.33
CA SER A 76 12.64 18.43 -1.17
C SER A 76 12.49 17.39 -2.27
N GLN A 77 12.80 17.77 -3.51
CA GLN A 77 12.80 16.87 -4.66
C GLN A 77 13.79 15.70 -4.55
N LYS A 78 14.77 15.77 -3.64
CA LYS A 78 15.82 14.74 -3.47
C LYS A 78 15.71 14.01 -2.14
N PHE A 79 14.49 13.67 -1.73
CA PHE A 79 14.29 12.91 -0.50
C PHE A 79 14.54 11.43 -0.72
N HIS A 80 15.52 10.88 0.00
CA HIS A 80 15.85 9.45 -0.01
C HIS A 80 15.61 8.85 1.37
N ASP A 81 14.96 7.68 1.43
CA ASP A 81 14.84 6.89 2.66
C ASP A 81 14.92 5.39 2.34
N GLY A 82 15.63 4.63 3.17
CA GLY A 82 15.83 3.18 3.02
C GLY A 82 16.24 2.71 1.62
N GLY A 83 17.04 3.49 0.90
CA GLY A 83 17.49 3.17 -0.46
C GLY A 83 16.51 3.52 -1.58
N ILE A 84 15.35 4.11 -1.26
CA ILE A 84 14.34 4.56 -2.23
C ILE A 84 14.51 6.07 -2.45
N ALA A 85 14.64 6.46 -3.72
CA ALA A 85 14.61 7.87 -4.12
C ALA A 85 13.17 8.27 -4.48
N PHE A 86 12.57 9.13 -3.67
CA PHE A 86 11.20 9.58 -3.91
C PHE A 86 11.16 10.64 -5.01
N ASN A 87 10.18 10.51 -5.92
CA ASN A 87 9.89 11.51 -6.94
C ASN A 87 8.43 11.97 -6.81
N TYR A 88 8.19 13.26 -7.05
CA TYR A 88 6.89 13.87 -6.82
C TYR A 88 6.38 14.52 -8.10
N GLY A 89 5.06 14.43 -8.31
CA GLY A 89 4.38 15.12 -9.40
C GLY A 89 2.99 15.57 -8.95
N VAL A 90 2.45 16.57 -9.65
CA VAL A 90 1.08 17.04 -9.43
C VAL A 90 0.24 16.73 -10.66
N TYR A 91 -0.92 16.12 -10.44
CA TYR A 91 -1.97 16.02 -11.46
C TYR A 91 -2.92 17.20 -11.33
N ILE A 92 -3.11 17.94 -12.43
CA ILE A 92 -4.05 19.05 -12.51
C ILE A 92 -5.46 18.47 -12.68
N SER A 93 -6.13 18.30 -11.53
CA SER A 93 -7.46 17.72 -11.42
C SER A 93 -8.13 18.24 -10.14
N PRO A 94 -9.45 18.55 -10.17
CA PRO A 94 -10.19 18.99 -8.99
C PRO A 94 -10.44 17.85 -7.98
N GLU A 95 -10.11 16.61 -8.33
CA GLU A 95 -10.24 15.49 -7.41
C GLU A 95 -9.34 15.66 -6.19
N VAL A 96 -9.86 15.30 -5.02
CA VAL A 96 -9.10 15.23 -3.78
C VAL A 96 -8.48 13.85 -3.71
N ASN A 97 -7.23 13.71 -4.14
CA ASN A 97 -6.53 12.43 -4.13
C ASN A 97 -5.00 12.56 -4.05
N ALA A 98 -4.34 11.50 -3.59
CA ALA A 98 -2.90 11.28 -3.70
C ALA A 98 -2.63 9.77 -3.72
N PHE A 99 -1.51 9.35 -4.30
CA PHE A 99 -1.08 7.95 -4.23
C PHE A 99 0.43 7.83 -4.34
N ALA A 100 0.95 6.68 -3.88
CA ALA A 100 2.31 6.24 -4.09
C ALA A 100 2.43 4.92 -4.85
N MET A 101 3.54 4.78 -5.58
CA MET A 101 3.96 3.54 -6.24
C MET A 101 5.23 2.99 -5.58
N ALA A 102 5.47 1.68 -5.74
CA ALA A 102 6.56 0.98 -5.05
C ALA A 102 7.97 1.48 -5.44
N ASN A 103 8.11 2.18 -6.56
CA ASN A 103 9.35 2.81 -7.02
C ASN A 103 9.62 4.18 -6.37
N GLY A 104 8.76 4.64 -5.45
CA GLY A 104 8.90 5.94 -4.79
C GLY A 104 8.22 7.10 -5.54
N SER A 105 7.50 6.84 -6.63
CA SER A 105 6.67 7.86 -7.26
C SER A 105 5.47 8.21 -6.39
N ILE A 106 5.33 9.48 -6.06
CA ILE A 106 4.18 10.04 -5.36
C ILE A 106 3.51 11.05 -6.30
N ARG A 107 2.18 10.96 -6.44
CA ARG A 107 1.37 11.88 -7.24
C ARG A 107 0.28 12.48 -6.38
N ILE A 108 0.16 13.80 -6.43
CA ILE A 108 -0.79 14.59 -5.65
C ILE A 108 -1.73 15.30 -6.63
N TYR A 109 -3.03 15.32 -6.35
CA TYR A 109 -4.00 16.01 -7.18
C TYR A 109 -4.18 17.45 -6.69
N SER A 110 -4.32 18.41 -7.60
CA SER A 110 -4.47 19.84 -7.24
C SER A 110 -5.65 20.09 -6.30
N GLY A 111 -6.77 19.36 -6.44
CA GLY A 111 -7.92 19.48 -5.53
C GLY A 111 -7.59 19.14 -4.07
N LEU A 112 -6.70 18.16 -3.84
CA LEU A 112 -6.19 17.88 -2.49
C LEU A 112 -5.29 19.01 -1.98
N MET A 113 -4.48 19.59 -2.86
CA MET A 113 -3.63 20.73 -2.51
C MET A 113 -4.46 21.96 -2.13
N ASP A 114 -5.57 22.23 -2.83
CA ASP A 114 -6.46 23.36 -2.52
C ASP A 114 -7.11 23.24 -1.13
N MET A 115 -7.40 22.02 -0.71
CA MET A 115 -8.03 21.73 0.58
C MET A 115 -7.07 21.86 1.77
N LEU A 116 -5.81 21.46 1.58
CA LEU A 116 -4.84 21.29 2.65
C LEU A 116 -3.86 22.45 2.75
N SER A 117 -3.45 22.78 3.97
CA SER A 117 -2.32 23.66 4.23
C SER A 117 -0.99 22.99 3.82
N ASP A 118 0.09 23.76 3.77
CA ASP A 118 1.43 23.22 3.49
C ASP A 118 1.88 22.18 4.53
N GLY A 119 1.48 22.36 5.79
CA GLY A 119 1.77 21.45 6.88
C GLY A 119 1.00 20.13 6.77
N GLU A 120 -0.31 20.24 6.55
CA GLU A 120 -1.20 19.10 6.33
C GLU A 120 -0.80 18.30 5.08
N LEU A 121 -0.37 18.97 4.01
CA LEU A 121 0.08 18.31 2.81
C LEU A 121 1.41 17.56 3.02
N ARG A 122 2.32 18.07 3.87
CA ARG A 122 3.53 17.32 4.28
C ARG A 122 3.18 16.04 5.04
N PHE A 123 2.13 16.06 5.86
CA PHE A 123 1.65 14.84 6.50
C PHE A 123 1.19 13.81 5.47
N VAL A 124 0.33 14.21 4.52
CA VAL A 124 -0.17 13.29 3.48
C VAL A 124 0.98 12.72 2.63
N ILE A 125 1.96 13.55 2.25
CA ILE A 125 3.16 13.08 1.56
C ILE A 125 3.94 12.07 2.41
N GLY A 126 4.13 12.36 3.70
CA GLY A 126 4.76 11.41 4.63
C GLY A 126 3.96 10.10 4.77
N HIS A 127 2.64 10.18 4.79
CA HIS A 127 1.75 9.00 4.82
C HIS A 127 1.93 8.14 3.56
N GLU A 128 1.94 8.75 2.38
CA GLU A 128 2.23 8.08 1.11
C GLU A 128 3.61 7.42 1.07
N MET A 129 4.65 8.09 1.61
CA MET A 129 5.97 7.47 1.82
C MET A 129 5.87 6.24 2.72
N GLY A 130 5.06 6.30 3.78
CA GLY A 130 4.81 5.19 4.69
C GLY A 130 4.32 3.93 3.97
N HIS A 131 3.40 4.07 3.01
CA HIS A 131 2.94 2.94 2.18
C HIS A 131 4.05 2.30 1.34
N VAL A 132 4.99 3.10 0.84
CA VAL A 132 6.16 2.62 0.10
C VAL A 132 7.12 1.91 1.05
N MET A 133 7.51 2.58 2.14
CA MET A 133 8.50 2.09 3.10
C MET A 133 8.06 0.80 3.81
N LYS A 134 6.75 0.65 4.06
CA LYS A 134 6.16 -0.56 4.67
C LYS A 134 5.79 -1.63 3.64
N LYS A 135 6.13 -1.44 2.35
CA LYS A 135 5.86 -2.38 1.24
C LYS A 135 4.37 -2.68 1.04
N HIS A 136 3.46 -1.79 1.45
CA HIS A 136 2.02 -1.99 1.29
C HIS A 136 1.62 -2.10 -0.20
N ILE A 137 2.30 -1.36 -1.08
CA ILE A 137 2.06 -1.40 -2.52
C ILE A 137 2.40 -2.78 -3.12
N ARG A 138 3.45 -3.47 -2.63
CA ARG A 138 3.76 -4.85 -3.04
C ARG A 138 2.59 -5.78 -2.74
N LYS A 139 2.02 -5.68 -1.54
CA LYS A 139 0.86 -6.49 -1.15
C LYS A 139 -0.35 -6.21 -2.03
N ARG A 140 -0.57 -4.95 -2.45
CA ARG A 140 -1.62 -4.63 -3.43
C ARG A 140 -1.38 -5.29 -4.78
N ILE A 141 -0.14 -5.28 -5.26
CA ILE A 141 0.21 -5.97 -6.52
C ILE A 141 -0.06 -7.48 -6.39
N GLN A 142 0.33 -8.09 -5.26
CA GLN A 142 0.04 -9.50 -4.98
C GLN A 142 -1.47 -9.79 -5.00
N LEU A 143 -2.26 -8.96 -4.30
CA LEU A 143 -3.72 -9.10 -4.27
C LEU A 143 -4.35 -8.88 -5.66
N ALA A 144 -3.83 -7.95 -6.45
CA ALA A 144 -4.33 -7.69 -7.81
C ALA A 144 -4.05 -8.88 -8.73
N TYR A 145 -2.88 -9.51 -8.64
CA TYR A 145 -2.58 -10.75 -9.35
C TYR A 145 -3.44 -11.92 -8.87
N ALA A 146 -3.64 -12.08 -7.57
CA ALA A 146 -4.51 -13.12 -7.02
C ALA A 146 -5.97 -12.95 -7.52
N ALA A 147 -6.48 -11.72 -7.50
CA ALA A 147 -7.81 -11.42 -8.02
C ALA A 147 -7.89 -11.66 -9.54
N SER A 148 -6.84 -11.30 -10.29
CA SER A 148 -6.75 -11.58 -11.73
C SER A 148 -6.77 -13.08 -12.01
N ALA A 149 -6.00 -13.87 -11.26
CA ALA A 149 -5.97 -15.33 -11.38
C ALA A 149 -7.36 -15.95 -11.15
N VAL A 150 -8.07 -15.51 -10.10
CA VAL A 150 -9.43 -16.00 -9.83
C VAL A 150 -10.39 -15.64 -10.98
N ARG A 151 -10.38 -14.39 -11.43
CA ARG A 151 -11.25 -13.94 -12.54
C ARG A 151 -10.98 -14.71 -13.82
N LYS A 152 -9.71 -14.87 -14.21
CA LYS A 152 -9.31 -15.62 -15.41
C LYS A 152 -9.61 -17.11 -15.26
N GLY A 153 -9.42 -17.68 -14.08
CA GLY A 153 -9.80 -19.06 -13.79
C GLY A 153 -11.28 -19.32 -14.04
N ILE A 154 -12.16 -18.43 -13.55
CA ILE A 154 -13.61 -18.49 -13.81
C ILE A 154 -13.90 -18.28 -15.31
N ALA A 155 -13.32 -17.25 -15.93
CA ALA A 155 -13.56 -16.92 -17.34
C ALA A 155 -13.06 -18.02 -18.30
N SER A 156 -12.05 -18.79 -17.92
CA SER A 156 -11.57 -19.94 -18.72
C SER A 156 -12.62 -21.03 -18.91
N GLN A 157 -13.65 -21.06 -18.06
CA GLN A 157 -14.76 -22.02 -18.13
C GLN A 157 -15.96 -21.50 -18.94
N ASP A 158 -15.94 -20.23 -19.37
CA ASP A 158 -17.04 -19.58 -20.11
C ASP A 158 -16.51 -18.88 -21.37
N SER A 159 -16.74 -19.49 -22.53
CA SER A 159 -16.13 -19.10 -23.82
C SER A 159 -16.62 -17.75 -24.36
N ALA A 160 -17.65 -17.14 -23.77
CA ALA A 160 -18.14 -15.81 -24.15
C ALA A 160 -17.35 -14.64 -23.51
N ALA A 161 -16.52 -14.90 -22.50
CA ALA A 161 -15.85 -13.85 -21.69
C ALA A 161 -14.38 -13.55 -22.08
N GLY A 162 -13.79 -14.32 -23.01
CA GLY A 162 -12.34 -14.33 -23.26
C GLY A 162 -11.73 -13.05 -23.85
N GLU A 163 -12.53 -12.15 -24.44
CA GLU A 163 -11.99 -10.94 -25.08
C GLU A 163 -11.76 -9.76 -24.12
N ILE A 164 -12.48 -9.69 -23.00
CA ILE A 164 -12.42 -8.55 -22.07
C ILE A 164 -11.18 -8.62 -21.14
N ALA A 165 -10.52 -9.78 -21.05
CA ALA A 165 -9.38 -9.99 -20.15
C ALA A 165 -8.04 -9.39 -20.62
N ARG A 166 -7.97 -8.81 -21.84
CA ARG A 166 -6.69 -8.52 -22.53
C ARG A 166 -6.09 -7.11 -22.36
N SER A 167 -6.41 -6.40 -21.27
CA SER A 167 -5.66 -5.19 -20.86
C SER A 167 -5.18 -5.33 -19.42
N VAL A 168 -4.12 -6.12 -19.23
CA VAL A 168 -3.61 -6.46 -17.90
C VAL A 168 -3.02 -5.25 -17.18
N ILE A 169 -2.43 -4.30 -17.91
CA ILE A 169 -1.60 -3.24 -17.29
C ILE A 169 -2.40 -1.97 -17.02
N GLY A 170 -3.29 -1.58 -17.95
CA GLY A 170 -4.16 -0.42 -17.74
C GLY A 170 -5.11 -0.64 -16.56
N GLY A 171 -5.74 -1.81 -16.50
CA GLY A 171 -6.60 -2.19 -15.37
C GLY A 171 -5.83 -2.41 -14.07
N LEU A 172 -4.58 -2.89 -14.12
CA LEU A 172 -3.75 -3.04 -12.93
C LEU A 172 -3.38 -1.68 -12.33
N ALA A 173 -2.92 -0.72 -13.13
CA ALA A 173 -2.54 0.60 -12.62
C ALA A 173 -3.73 1.32 -11.94
N GLU A 174 -4.90 1.32 -12.57
CA GLU A 174 -6.13 1.87 -11.99
C GLU A 174 -6.57 1.08 -10.74
N SER A 175 -6.45 -0.25 -10.76
CA SER A 175 -6.71 -1.07 -9.58
C SER A 175 -5.75 -0.76 -8.43
N LEU A 176 -4.49 -0.41 -8.70
CA LEU A 176 -3.50 -0.17 -7.66
C LEU A 176 -3.74 1.15 -6.93
N ILE A 177 -4.15 2.21 -7.63
CA ILE A 177 -4.45 3.51 -7.02
C ILE A 177 -5.79 3.53 -6.29
N ASN A 178 -6.76 2.73 -6.76
CA ASN A 178 -8.09 2.63 -6.14
C ASN A 178 -8.21 1.50 -5.12
N ALA A 179 -7.18 0.66 -4.96
CA ALA A 179 -7.18 -0.40 -3.97
C ALA A 179 -7.31 0.19 -2.56
N GLN A 180 -8.10 -0.47 -1.72
CA GLN A 180 -8.25 -0.12 -0.32
C GLN A 180 -7.07 -0.66 0.50
N PHE A 181 -6.47 0.17 1.35
CA PHE A 181 -5.56 -0.27 2.40
C PHE A 181 -6.34 -0.81 3.61
N SER A 182 -5.79 -1.82 4.27
CA SER A 182 -6.30 -2.30 5.55
C SER A 182 -6.09 -1.27 6.66
N GLN A 183 -6.90 -1.33 7.71
CA GLN A 183 -6.76 -0.44 8.88
C GLN A 183 -5.37 -0.49 9.52
N LEU A 184 -4.68 -1.63 9.48
CA LEU A 184 -3.31 -1.74 10.01
C LEU A 184 -2.32 -0.97 9.13
N GLU A 185 -2.44 -1.11 7.81
CA GLU A 185 -1.57 -0.44 6.83
C GLU A 185 -1.73 1.09 6.91
N GLU A 186 -2.96 1.57 7.05
CA GLU A 186 -3.22 3.00 7.28
C GLU A 186 -2.56 3.50 8.57
N LYS A 187 -2.65 2.73 9.67
CA LYS A 187 -2.03 3.12 10.95
C LYS A 187 -0.51 3.12 10.88
N GLU A 188 0.09 2.16 10.17
CA GLU A 188 1.54 2.11 9.95
C GLU A 188 2.02 3.26 9.06
N ALA A 189 1.25 3.63 8.04
CA ALA A 189 1.53 4.78 7.18
C ALA A 189 1.36 6.12 7.91
N ASP A 190 0.31 6.26 8.74
CA ASP A 190 0.12 7.39 9.64
C ASP A 190 1.27 7.58 10.64
N ASP A 191 1.71 6.49 11.26
CA ASP A 191 2.83 6.54 12.22
C ASP A 191 4.12 6.98 11.52
N TYR A 192 4.34 6.51 10.28
CA TYR A 192 5.45 6.97 9.46
C TYR A 192 5.30 8.45 9.12
N GLY A 193 4.12 8.91 8.66
CA GLY A 193 3.85 10.32 8.33
C GLY A 193 4.05 11.24 9.54
N LEU A 194 3.56 10.84 10.71
CA LEU A 194 3.78 11.57 11.96
C LEU A 194 5.26 11.60 12.35
N SER A 195 5.97 10.47 12.22
CA SER A 195 7.41 10.40 12.46
C SER A 195 8.19 11.28 11.48
N PHE A 196 7.76 11.33 10.23
CA PHE A 196 8.34 12.18 9.20
C PHE A 196 8.23 13.67 9.56
N LEU A 197 7.04 14.14 9.98
CA LEU A 197 6.87 15.50 10.47
C LEU A 197 7.81 15.80 11.65
N LYS A 198 7.80 14.94 12.67
CA LYS A 198 8.65 15.09 13.86
C LYS A 198 10.14 15.13 13.51
N LYS A 199 10.63 14.21 12.68
CA LYS A 199 12.05 14.14 12.26
C LYS A 199 12.50 15.36 11.46
N LYS A 200 11.57 16.03 10.77
CA LYS A 200 11.84 17.24 9.99
C LYS A 200 11.55 18.53 10.77
N ASN A 201 11.22 18.43 12.06
CA ASN A 201 10.80 19.56 12.90
C ASN A 201 9.60 20.34 12.32
N PHE A 202 8.69 19.64 11.66
CA PHE A 202 7.39 20.19 11.24
C PHE A 202 6.35 20.01 12.34
N GLU A 203 5.26 20.78 12.25
CA GLU A 203 4.19 20.81 13.26
C GLU A 203 3.42 19.47 13.30
N PRO A 204 3.52 18.68 14.38
CA PRO A 204 2.88 17.36 14.42
C PRO A 204 1.35 17.39 14.42
N ASN A 205 0.74 18.50 14.88
CA ASN A 205 -0.72 18.66 14.87
C ASN A 205 -1.29 18.74 13.45
N ASP A 206 -0.47 19.04 12.43
CA ASP A 206 -0.89 19.02 11.03
C ASP A 206 -1.39 17.63 10.60
N ALA A 207 -0.86 16.56 11.20
CA ALA A 207 -1.32 15.19 10.93
C ALA A 207 -2.79 14.98 11.35
N VAL A 208 -3.13 15.44 12.55
CA VAL A 208 -4.50 15.36 13.08
C VAL A 208 -5.43 16.27 12.28
N SER A 209 -4.96 17.48 11.95
CA SER A 209 -5.75 18.45 11.17
C SER A 209 -6.06 17.93 9.76
N ALA A 210 -5.07 17.37 9.06
CA ALA A 210 -5.24 16.79 7.73
C ALA A 210 -6.32 15.68 7.72
N LEU A 211 -6.22 14.73 8.66
CA LEU A 211 -7.19 13.63 8.76
C LEU A 211 -8.60 14.13 9.09
N LYS A 212 -8.74 15.13 9.98
CA LYS A 212 -10.05 15.74 10.27
C LYS A 212 -10.66 16.43 9.04
N LYS A 213 -9.86 17.12 8.23
CA LYS A 213 -10.34 17.70 6.96
C LYS A 213 -10.78 16.63 5.98
N LEU A 214 -9.98 15.58 5.82
CA LEU A 214 -10.29 14.44 4.94
C LEU A 214 -11.56 13.70 5.37
N ALA A 215 -11.82 13.60 6.67
CA ALA A 215 -13.07 13.04 7.17
C ALA A 215 -14.30 13.87 6.78
N GLY A 216 -14.14 15.19 6.61
CA GLY A 216 -15.18 16.10 6.15
C GLY A 216 -15.66 15.85 4.71
N LEU A 217 -14.94 15.07 3.91
CA LEU A 217 -15.33 14.71 2.53
C LEU A 217 -16.62 13.87 2.45
N GLY A 218 -17.02 13.24 3.55
CA GLY A 218 -18.20 12.38 3.61
C GLY A 218 -17.93 10.95 3.11
N LYS A 219 -18.72 10.00 3.62
CA LYS A 219 -18.58 8.57 3.29
C LYS A 219 -18.80 8.34 1.79
N GLY A 220 -17.87 7.64 1.14
CA GLY A 220 -17.95 7.27 -0.28
C GLY A 220 -17.11 8.14 -1.23
N HIS A 221 -16.43 9.18 -0.74
CA HIS A 221 -15.44 9.90 -1.54
C HIS A 221 -14.29 8.97 -1.97
N SER A 222 -13.80 9.11 -3.21
CA SER A 222 -12.80 8.21 -3.82
C SER A 222 -11.55 8.04 -2.95
N PHE A 223 -11.01 9.12 -2.38
CA PHE A 223 -9.91 9.08 -1.42
C PHE A 223 -10.18 8.19 -0.20
N LEU A 224 -11.41 8.23 0.34
CA LEU A 224 -11.78 7.43 1.51
C LEU A 224 -12.06 5.97 1.18
N SER A 225 -12.26 5.66 -0.11
CA SER A 225 -12.34 4.28 -0.59
C SER A 225 -10.97 3.60 -0.56
N SER A 226 -9.90 4.32 -0.90
CA SER A 226 -8.52 3.81 -0.80
C SER A 226 -7.93 3.94 0.61
N HIS A 227 -8.26 5.02 1.33
CA HIS A 227 -7.76 5.36 2.68
C HIS A 227 -8.90 5.49 3.70
N PRO A 228 -9.36 4.36 4.30
CA PRO A 228 -10.54 4.36 5.14
C PRO A 228 -10.34 4.99 6.54
N GLU A 229 -11.46 5.36 7.16
CA GLU A 229 -11.60 5.77 8.57
C GLU A 229 -10.69 6.93 9.05
N PRO A 230 -10.64 8.08 8.33
CA PRO A 230 -9.81 9.22 8.72
C PRO A 230 -10.11 9.77 10.12
N ASP A 231 -11.38 9.79 10.57
CA ASP A 231 -11.75 10.25 11.91
C ASP A 231 -11.09 9.45 13.03
N LYS A 232 -11.23 8.11 12.98
CA LYS A 232 -10.65 7.21 13.98
C LYS A 232 -9.13 7.28 13.98
N ARG A 233 -8.53 7.50 12.81
CA ARG A 233 -7.08 7.69 12.66
C ARG A 233 -6.64 9.03 13.25
N ALA A 234 -7.41 10.10 13.06
CA ALA A 234 -7.15 11.40 13.66
C ALA A 234 -7.18 11.31 15.20
N GLU A 235 -8.19 10.65 15.77
CA GLU A 235 -8.31 10.40 17.21
C GLU A 235 -7.10 9.62 17.76
N ARG A 236 -6.66 8.60 17.00
CA ARG A 236 -5.49 7.79 17.37
C ARG A 236 -4.21 8.62 17.36
N LEU A 237 -3.97 9.43 16.32
CA LEU A 237 -2.79 10.30 16.25
C LEU A 237 -2.83 11.38 17.34
N GLN A 238 -4.00 11.94 17.64
CA GLN A 238 -4.18 12.87 18.77
C GLN A 238 -3.79 12.20 20.10
N ALA A 239 -4.23 10.95 20.33
CA ALA A 239 -3.85 10.19 21.51
C ALA A 239 -2.34 9.93 21.58
N GLN A 240 -1.66 9.71 20.46
CA GLN A 240 -0.20 9.57 20.43
C GLN A 240 0.52 10.87 20.77
N LEU A 241 0.06 12.01 20.24
CA LEU A 241 0.62 13.32 20.55
C LEU A 241 0.49 13.67 22.04
N GLU A 242 -0.59 13.22 22.68
CA GLU A 242 -0.83 13.38 24.11
C GLU A 242 -0.15 12.31 24.98
N GLY A 243 0.61 11.38 24.39
CA GLY A 243 1.28 10.29 25.11
C GLY A 243 0.34 9.22 25.67
N ARG A 244 -0.94 9.21 25.24
CA ARG A 244 -1.96 8.23 25.65
C ARG A 244 -2.00 6.98 24.77
N ALA A 245 -1.32 7.00 23.62
CA ALA A 245 -1.21 5.87 22.71
C ALA A 245 0.22 5.75 22.17
N LEU A 246 0.61 4.52 21.82
CA LEU A 246 1.88 4.22 21.16
C LEU A 246 1.69 4.07 19.64
N SER A 247 2.77 4.21 18.89
CA SER A 247 2.83 3.72 17.51
C SER A 247 2.69 2.20 17.44
N ILE A 248 2.33 1.69 16.27
CA ILE A 248 2.24 0.26 16.00
C ILE A 248 3.57 -0.43 16.29
N GLU A 249 4.71 0.17 15.90
CA GLU A 249 6.04 -0.39 16.15
C GLU A 249 6.40 -0.38 17.64
N GLU A 250 6.16 0.72 18.35
CA GLU A 250 6.39 0.80 19.80
C GLU A 250 5.53 -0.23 20.55
N ASN A 251 4.28 -0.42 20.15
CA ASN A 251 3.40 -1.41 20.75
C ASN A 251 3.88 -2.85 20.48
N LYS A 252 4.29 -3.16 19.25
CA LYS A 252 4.89 -4.46 18.89
C LYS A 252 6.13 -4.74 19.75
N GLN A 253 7.04 -3.77 19.88
CA GLN A 253 8.25 -3.91 20.69
C GLN A 253 7.92 -4.11 22.17
N GLY A 254 6.96 -3.35 22.72
CA GLY A 254 6.53 -3.52 24.11
C GLY A 254 5.97 -4.92 24.41
N ILE A 255 5.21 -5.50 23.47
CA ILE A 255 4.71 -6.89 23.58
C ILE A 255 5.88 -7.88 23.56
N LEU A 256 6.82 -7.74 22.61
CA LEU A 256 7.99 -8.62 22.51
C LEU A 256 8.86 -8.56 23.75
N SER A 257 9.12 -7.37 24.31
CA SER A 257 9.88 -7.21 25.55
C SER A 257 9.20 -7.90 26.73
N ARG A 258 7.87 -7.79 26.84
CA ARG A 258 7.10 -8.47 27.90
C ARG A 258 7.11 -9.99 27.73
N LEU A 259 6.98 -10.49 26.51
CA LEU A 259 7.10 -11.92 26.21
C LEU A 259 8.48 -12.45 26.56
N ASN A 260 9.55 -11.74 26.17
CA ASN A 260 10.92 -12.11 26.50
C ASN A 260 11.14 -12.14 28.02
N ALA A 261 10.68 -11.11 28.74
CA ALA A 261 10.77 -11.08 30.20
C ALA A 261 10.01 -12.25 30.84
N PHE A 262 8.81 -12.58 30.35
CA PHE A 262 8.04 -13.73 30.83
C PHE A 262 8.80 -15.04 30.59
N ILE A 263 9.34 -15.27 29.39
CA ILE A 263 10.11 -16.47 29.06
C ILE A 263 11.36 -16.57 29.94
N SER A 264 12.14 -15.48 30.07
CA SER A 264 13.35 -15.46 30.88
C SER A 264 13.05 -15.75 32.35
N ASN A 265 12.03 -15.12 32.93
CA ASN A 265 11.65 -15.33 34.33
C ASN A 265 11.17 -16.77 34.60
N ASN A 266 10.43 -17.37 33.66
CA ASN A 266 9.97 -18.76 33.80
C ASN A 266 11.07 -19.79 33.48
N ALA A 267 12.01 -19.48 32.59
CA ALA A 267 13.16 -20.34 32.34
C ALA A 267 14.08 -20.44 33.56
N THR A 268 14.25 -19.34 34.30
CA THR A 268 14.93 -19.32 35.61
C THR A 268 14.17 -20.16 36.64
N PHE A 269 12.84 -20.00 36.71
CA PHE A 269 11.99 -20.79 37.59
C PHE A 269 12.06 -22.30 37.31
N ILE A 270 12.12 -22.72 36.04
CA ILE A 270 12.24 -24.13 35.64
C ILE A 270 13.63 -24.68 35.97
N LYS A 271 14.70 -23.92 35.76
CA LYS A 271 16.07 -24.31 36.15
C LYS A 271 16.20 -24.51 37.66
N ASP A 272 15.65 -23.60 38.46
CA ASP A 272 15.75 -23.66 39.92
C ASP A 272 14.95 -24.82 40.55
N LYS A 273 13.95 -25.35 39.83
CA LYS A 273 13.10 -26.47 40.29
C LYS A 273 13.52 -27.85 39.77
N LEU A 274 14.23 -27.92 38.65
CA LEU A 274 14.69 -29.19 38.05
C LEU A 274 16.11 -29.61 38.47
N PHE A 275 16.91 -28.68 39.00
CA PHE A 275 18.29 -28.94 39.43
C PHE A 275 18.50 -28.80 40.96
N ARG A 276 17.44 -29.01 41.75
CA ARG A 276 17.51 -29.23 43.20
C ARG A 276 17.21 -30.68 43.53
#